data_AF-A0A927CTF6-F1
#
_entry.id   AF-A0A927CTF6-F1
#
_cell.length_a   1.000
_cell.length_b   1.000
_cell.length_c   1.000
_cell.angle_alpha   90.00
_cell.angle_beta   90.00
_cell.angle_gamma   90.00
#
_symmetry.space_group_name_H-M   'P 1'
#
loop_
_entity.id
_entity.type
_entity.pdbx_description
1 polymer ?
#
loop_
_entity_poly.entity_id
_entity_poly.type
_entity_poly.pdbx_seq_one_letter_code
_entity_poly.pdbx_strand_id
1 'polypeptide(L)'
;MKKSYMWILWSLLLVAVNFYAIPWAMWSTFAGTEEYKYVWYGIAILILIIFNTGIIQTFLAIKSNQLKFAWYGFALLVVQIVCFVISMVALQYVLTLLLVPVGLSMILLNVQIVKRLKA
;
A
#
# COMPACT_ATOMS: atom_id res chain seq x y z
N MET A 1 10.97 -24.01 0.91
CA MET A 1 11.99 -23.00 0.51
C MET A 1 11.40 -21.78 -0.19
N LYS A 2 10.76 -21.88 -1.38
CA LYS A 2 10.23 -20.71 -2.13
C LYS A 2 9.29 -19.79 -1.32
N LYS A 3 8.48 -20.34 -0.42
CA LYS A 3 7.52 -19.59 0.42
C LYS A 3 8.19 -18.81 1.56
N SER A 4 9.26 -19.33 2.15
CA SER A 4 9.98 -18.66 3.26
C SER A 4 10.64 -17.37 2.78
N TYR A 5 11.27 -17.39 1.60
CA TYR A 5 11.86 -16.18 1.00
C TYR A 5 10.82 -15.08 0.74
N MET A 6 9.60 -15.45 0.37
CA MET A 6 8.51 -14.47 0.18
C MET A 6 8.06 -13.82 1.49
N TRP A 7 8.06 -14.56 2.61
CA TRP A 7 7.76 -13.98 3.92
C TRP A 7 8.83 -13.00 4.39
N ILE A 8 10.10 -13.30 4.13
CA ILE A 8 11.22 -12.39 4.41
C ILE A 8 11.06 -11.11 3.58
N LEU A 9 10.84 -11.25 2.27
CA LEU A 9 10.63 -10.11 1.37
C LEU A 9 9.40 -9.27 1.75
N TRP A 10 8.30 -9.93 2.11
CA TRP A 10 7.08 -9.26 2.59
C TRP A 10 7.33 -8.45 3.86
N SER A 11 8.08 -9.01 4.82
CA SER A 11 8.40 -8.32 6.08
C SER A 11 9.28 -7.09 5.84
N LEU A 12 10.26 -7.20 4.94
CA LEU A 12 11.10 -6.06 4.53
C LEU A 12 10.26 -4.94 3.89
N LEU A 13 9.34 -5.31 2.98
CA LEU A 13 8.46 -4.35 2.32
C LEU A 13 7.44 -3.73 3.30
N LEU A 14 6.94 -4.50 4.26
CA LEU A 14 6.06 -3.99 5.33
C LEU A 14 6.75 -2.86 6.11
N VAL A 15 8.01 -3.09 6.52
CA VAL A 15 8.79 -2.07 7.23
C VAL A 15 9.06 -0.87 6.33
N ALA A 16 9.50 -1.11 5.09
CA ALA A 16 9.80 -0.03 4.15
C ALA A 16 8.58 0.87 3.88
N VAL A 17 7.41 0.29 3.62
CA VAL A 17 6.18 1.06 3.39
C VAL A 17 5.77 1.85 4.63
N ASN A 18 5.79 1.23 5.82
CA ASN A 18 5.34 1.89 7.03
C ASN A 18 6.32 2.95 7.54
N PHE A 19 7.61 2.82 7.22
CA PHE A 19 8.61 3.87 7.47
C PHE A 19 8.23 5.20 6.80
N TYR A 20 7.53 5.15 5.66
CA TYR A 20 7.05 6.33 4.94
C TYR A 20 5.60 6.69 5.27
N ALA A 21 4.72 5.70 5.39
CA ALA A 21 3.30 5.91 5.60
C ALA A 21 2.99 6.54 6.97
N ILE A 22 3.70 6.13 8.04
CA ILE A 22 3.45 6.62 9.39
C ILE A 22 3.82 8.10 9.53
N PRO A 23 5.03 8.56 9.15
CA PRO A 23 5.35 9.99 9.19
C PRO A 23 4.38 10.84 8.36
N TRP A 24 3.94 10.37 7.20
CA TRP A 24 2.97 11.12 6.40
C TRP A 24 1.59 11.20 7.06
N ALA A 25 1.10 10.09 7.61
CA ALA A 25 -0.15 10.07 8.36
C ALA A 25 -0.07 11.02 9.56
N MET A 26 1.02 10.99 10.33
CA MET A 26 1.24 11.92 11.43
C MET A 26 1.29 13.38 10.95
N TRP A 27 2.06 13.68 9.90
CA TRP A 27 2.13 15.01 9.32
C TRP A 27 0.74 15.55 8.92
N SER A 28 -0.10 14.70 8.32
CA SER A 28 -1.46 15.10 7.93
C SER A 28 -2.32 15.54 9.12
N THR A 29 -2.10 14.98 10.32
CA THR A 29 -2.83 15.41 11.51
C THR A 29 -2.42 16.80 12.00
N PHE A 30 -1.21 17.25 11.69
CA PHE A 30 -0.72 18.60 12.02
C PHE A 30 -1.03 19.65 10.95
N ALA A 31 -1.40 19.23 9.74
CA ALA A 31 -1.74 20.14 8.65
C ALA A 31 -3.14 20.79 8.81
N GLY A 32 -3.93 20.32 9.78
CA GLY A 32 -5.31 20.74 9.98
C GLY A 32 -5.53 21.83 11.02
N THR A 33 -6.61 22.59 10.86
CA THR A 33 -7.12 23.47 11.91
C THR A 33 -7.95 22.68 12.93
N GLU A 34 -8.07 23.19 14.16
CA GLU A 34 -8.82 22.52 15.24
C GLU A 34 -10.29 22.25 14.88
N GLU A 35 -10.92 23.15 14.11
CA GLU A 35 -12.30 23.02 13.63
C GLU A 35 -12.52 21.76 12.79
N TYR A 36 -11.49 21.30 12.06
CA TYR A 36 -11.57 20.14 11.17
C TYR A 36 -10.75 18.94 11.65
N LYS A 37 -10.37 18.87 12.93
CA LYS A 37 -9.48 17.82 13.47
C LYS A 37 -9.88 16.39 13.09
N TYR A 38 -11.18 16.07 13.10
CA TYR A 38 -11.68 14.73 12.76
C TYR A 38 -11.53 14.40 11.28
N VAL A 39 -11.61 15.41 10.40
CA VAL A 39 -11.37 15.23 8.96
C VAL A 39 -9.90 14.85 8.74
N TRP A 40 -8.99 15.55 9.41
CA TRP A 40 -7.55 15.28 9.32
C TRP A 40 -7.15 13.94 9.94
N TYR A 41 -7.81 13.50 11.02
CA TYR A 41 -7.66 12.13 11.53
C TYR A 41 -8.17 11.09 10.53
N GLY A 42 -9.30 11.36 9.86
CA GLY A 42 -9.80 10.52 8.77
C GLY A 42 -8.80 10.40 7.63
N ILE A 43 -8.18 11.51 7.23
CA ILE A 43 -7.12 11.53 6.20
C ILE A 43 -5.91 10.70 6.65
N ALA A 44 -5.46 10.83 7.89
CA ALA A 44 -4.34 10.05 8.42
C ALA A 44 -4.61 8.54 8.37
N ILE A 45 -5.80 8.11 8.78
CA ILE A 45 -6.23 6.70 8.70
C ILE A 45 -6.26 6.25 7.23
N LEU A 46 -6.80 7.07 6.35
CA LEU A 46 -6.93 6.77 4.93
C LEU A 46 -5.56 6.60 4.26
N ILE A 47 -4.57 7.44 4.62
CA ILE A 47 -3.17 7.28 4.20
C ILE A 47 -2.65 5.90 4.63
N LEU A 48 -2.77 5.53 5.91
CA LEU A 48 -2.28 4.24 6.41
C LEU A 48 -2.91 3.06 5.68
N ILE A 49 -4.23 3.10 5.43
CA ILE A 49 -4.93 2.05 4.69
C ILE A 49 -4.42 1.98 3.24
N ILE A 50 -4.37 3.10 2.54
CA ILE A 50 -3.94 3.18 1.14
C ILE A 50 -2.53 2.62 0.95
N PHE A 51 -1.59 3.00 1.82
CA PHE A 51 -0.21 2.52 1.73
C PHE A 51 -0.08 1.04 2.05
N ASN A 52 -0.93 0.51 2.92
CA ASN A 52 -0.90 -0.91 3.28
C ASN A 52 -1.75 -1.81 2.36
N THR A 53 -2.49 -1.27 1.39
CA THR A 53 -3.31 -2.08 0.47
C THR A 53 -2.50 -3.13 -0.29
N GLY A 54 -1.34 -2.74 -0.84
CA GLY A 54 -0.43 -3.68 -1.52
C GLY A 54 0.20 -4.70 -0.57
N ILE A 55 0.47 -4.32 0.68
CA ILE A 55 0.98 -5.23 1.72
C ILE A 55 -0.06 -6.28 2.09
N ILE A 56 -1.32 -5.88 2.23
CA ILE A 56 -2.44 -6.78 2.53
C ILE A 56 -2.67 -7.74 1.35
N GLN A 57 -2.65 -7.23 0.12
CA GLN A 57 -2.81 -8.04 -1.09
C GLN A 57 -1.69 -9.09 -1.21
N THR A 58 -0.43 -8.71 -0.96
CA THR A 58 0.70 -9.64 -1.03
C THR A 58 0.64 -10.68 0.09
N PHE A 59 0.27 -10.27 1.31
CA PHE A 59 0.05 -11.17 2.43
C PHE A 59 -0.98 -12.26 2.09
N LEU A 60 -2.14 -11.85 1.55
CA LEU A 60 -3.20 -12.77 1.16
C LEU A 60 -2.74 -13.70 0.04
N ALA A 61 -2.01 -13.20 -0.96
CA ALA A 61 -1.47 -14.03 -2.03
C ALA A 61 -0.49 -15.11 -1.53
N ILE A 62 0.43 -14.76 -0.62
CA ILE A 62 1.39 -15.69 -0.02
C ILE A 62 0.66 -16.73 0.84
N LYS A 63 -0.29 -16.30 1.67
CA LYS A 63 -1.11 -17.19 2.51
C LYS A 63 -1.89 -18.19 1.66
N SER A 64 -2.42 -17.74 0.52
CA SER A 64 -3.19 -18.53 -0.44
C SER A 64 -2.34 -19.41 -1.37
N ASN A 65 -1.01 -19.41 -1.22
CA ASN A 65 -0.07 -20.10 -2.10
C ASN A 65 -0.17 -19.65 -3.59
N GLN A 66 -0.73 -18.48 -3.84
CA GLN A 66 -0.86 -17.89 -5.16
C GLN A 66 0.40 -17.08 -5.52
N LEU A 67 1.53 -17.76 -5.69
CA LEU A 67 2.85 -17.13 -5.77
C LEU A 67 3.00 -16.11 -6.92
N LYS A 68 2.34 -16.32 -8.06
CA LYS A 68 2.34 -15.36 -9.19
C LYS A 68 1.75 -14.01 -8.79
N PHE A 69 0.67 -14.06 -8.02
CA PHE A 69 -0.04 -12.90 -7.53
C PHE A 69 0.72 -12.14 -6.43
N ALA A 70 1.50 -12.86 -5.62
CA ALA A 70 2.43 -12.26 -4.66
C ALA A 70 3.51 -11.44 -5.38
N TRP A 71 4.09 -11.97 -6.47
CA TRP A 71 5.09 -11.22 -7.28
C TRP A 71 4.51 -9.95 -7.93
N TYR A 72 3.29 -10.01 -8.47
CA TYR A 72 2.63 -8.80 -8.98
C TYR A 72 2.39 -7.77 -7.88
N GLY A 73 2.01 -8.22 -6.69
CA GLY A 73 1.85 -7.34 -5.53
C GLY A 73 3.16 -6.70 -5.08
N PHE A 74 4.27 -7.45 -5.07
CA PHE A 74 5.58 -6.90 -4.77
C PHE A 74 6.03 -5.87 -5.79
N ALA A 75 5.83 -6.13 -7.08
CA ALA A 75 6.14 -5.16 -8.13
C ALA A 75 5.36 -3.85 -7.94
N LEU A 76 4.06 -3.95 -7.63
CA LEU A 76 3.24 -2.77 -7.36
C LEU A 76 3.68 -2.02 -6.09
N LEU A 77 4.09 -2.72 -5.04
CA LEU A 77 4.61 -2.08 -3.83
C LEU A 77 5.87 -1.28 -4.11
N VAL A 78 6.80 -1.82 -4.91
CA VAL A 78 8.00 -1.09 -5.34
C VAL A 78 7.61 0.14 -6.14
N VAL A 79 6.69 0.02 -7.10
CA VAL A 79 6.18 1.17 -7.87
C VAL A 79 5.53 2.20 -6.94
N GLN A 80 4.74 1.78 -5.95
CA GLN A 80 4.09 2.67 -4.99
C GLN A 80 5.10 3.44 -4.14
N ILE A 81 6.18 2.78 -3.70
CA ILE A 81 7.30 3.43 -2.98
C ILE A 81 8.01 4.44 -3.90
N VAL A 82 8.28 4.09 -5.15
CA VAL A 82 8.93 5.01 -6.10
C VAL A 82 8.04 6.21 -6.40
N CYS A 83 6.75 6.00 -6.66
CA CYS A 83 5.76 7.06 -6.86
C CYS A 83 5.66 7.98 -5.64
N PHE A 84 5.77 7.43 -4.43
CA PHE A 84 5.83 8.21 -3.19
C PHE A 84 7.08 9.08 -3.12
N VAL A 85 8.27 8.51 -3.38
CA VAL A 85 9.53 9.26 -3.33
C VAL A 85 9.51 10.41 -4.34
N ILE A 86 9.00 10.16 -5.55
CA ILE A 86 8.84 11.18 -6.58
C ILE A 86 7.83 12.25 -6.14
N SER A 87 6.74 11.86 -5.50
CA SER A 87 5.69 12.79 -5.08
C SER A 87 6.11 13.73 -3.96
N MET A 88 7.09 13.34 -3.13
CA MET A 88 7.74 14.25 -2.18
C MET A 88 8.51 15.39 -2.86
N VAL A 89 9.03 15.15 -4.07
CA VAL A 89 9.74 16.19 -4.87
C VAL A 89 8.76 16.99 -5.72
N ALA A 90 7.71 16.35 -6.25
CA ALA A 90 6.72 16.95 -7.14
C ALA A 90 5.32 16.92 -6.52
N LEU A 91 5.11 17.74 -5.48
CA LEU A 91 3.88 17.83 -4.68
C LEU A 91 2.59 17.98 -5.52
N GLN A 92 2.67 18.65 -6.68
CA GLN A 92 1.53 18.86 -7.58
C GLN A 92 0.94 17.56 -8.18
N TYR A 93 1.71 16.48 -8.24
CA TYR A 93 1.29 15.21 -8.85
C TYR A 93 1.06 14.08 -7.84
N VAL A 94 1.10 14.38 -6.53
CA VAL A 94 1.01 13.40 -5.45
C VAL A 94 -0.20 12.49 -5.57
N LEU A 95 -1.38 13.08 -5.74
CA LEU A 95 -2.63 12.34 -5.83
C LEU A 95 -2.64 11.40 -7.04
N THR A 96 -2.31 11.91 -8.22
CA THR A 96 -2.33 11.11 -9.46
C THR A 96 -1.31 9.98 -9.42
N LEU A 97 -0.09 10.24 -8.96
CA LEU A 97 0.98 9.24 -8.92
C LEU A 97 0.70 8.12 -7.89
N LEU A 98 0.00 8.41 -6.80
CA LEU A 98 -0.34 7.42 -5.78
C LEU A 98 -1.63 6.65 -6.09
N LEU A 99 -2.63 7.28 -6.71
CA LEU A 99 -3.92 6.65 -7.00
C LEU A 99 -3.80 5.50 -8.00
N VAL A 100 -2.92 5.59 -8.99
CA VAL A 100 -2.71 4.54 -10.00
C VAL A 100 -2.23 3.21 -9.39
N PRO A 101 -1.10 3.14 -8.67
CA PRO A 101 -0.63 1.88 -8.08
C PRO A 101 -1.59 1.33 -7.03
N VAL A 102 -2.26 2.21 -6.27
CA VAL A 102 -3.26 1.82 -5.28
C VAL A 102 -4.47 1.19 -5.96
N GLY A 103 -5.01 1.80 -7.01
CA GLY A 103 -6.11 1.26 -7.80
C GLY A 103 -5.77 -0.11 -8.39
N LEU A 104 -4.57 -0.27 -8.95
CA LEU A 104 -4.09 -1.56 -9.47
C LEU A 104 -3.98 -2.62 -8.37
N SER A 105 -3.52 -2.24 -7.16
CA SER A 105 -3.44 -3.16 -6.03
C SER A 105 -4.83 -3.66 -5.59
N MET A 106 -5.84 -2.79 -5.61
CA MET A 106 -7.23 -3.14 -5.32
C MET A 106 -7.85 -4.04 -6.40
N ILE A 107 -7.58 -3.77 -7.69
CA ILE A 107 -8.03 -4.62 -8.80
C ILE A 107 -7.44 -6.02 -8.65
N LEU A 108 -6.14 -6.13 -8.40
CA LEU A 108 -5.47 -7.41 -8.19
C LEU A 108 -6.02 -8.16 -6.98
N LEU A 109 -6.31 -7.46 -5.88
CA LEU A 109 -6.93 -8.04 -4.70
C LEU A 109 -8.31 -8.63 -5.03
N ASN A 110 -9.17 -7.88 -5.74
CA ASN A 110 -10.48 -8.35 -6.17
C ASN A 110 -10.38 -9.58 -7.08
N VAL A 111 -9.48 -9.56 -8.07
CA VAL A 111 -9.24 -10.69 -8.97
C VAL A 111 -8.81 -11.94 -8.19
N GLN A 112 -7.95 -11.78 -7.19
CA GLN A 112 -7.54 -12.89 -6.33
C GLN A 112 -8.70 -13.47 -5.53
N ILE A 113 -9.51 -12.61 -4.91
CA ILE A 113 -10.67 -13.01 -4.12
C ILE A 113 -11.66 -13.79 -5.00
N VAL A 114 -12.00 -13.27 -6.19
CA VAL A 114 -12.91 -13.93 -7.13
C VAL A 114 -12.36 -15.28 -7.59
N LYS A 115 -11.06 -15.38 -7.91
CA LYS A 115 -10.45 -16.67 -8.27
C LYS A 115 -10.50 -17.67 -7.12
N ARG A 116 -10.41 -17.20 -5.88
CA ARG A 116 -10.49 -18.05 -4.68
C ARG A 116 -11.89 -18.58 -4.41
N LEU A 117 -12.92 -17.80 -4.71
CA LEU A 117 -14.33 -18.22 -4.55
C LEU A 117 -14.78 -19.24 -5.60
N LYS A 118 -14.07 -19.31 -6.75
CA LYS A 118 -14.38 -20.22 -7.86
C LYS A 118 -13.58 -21.52 -7.86
N ALA A 119 -12.62 -21.68 -6.94
CA ALA A 119 -11.72 -22.83 -6.82
C ALA A 119 -12.15 -23.72 -5.65
#